data_AF-A0A0K1QKC1-F1
#
_entry.id   AF-A0A0K1QKC1-F1
#
_cell.length_a   1.000
_cell.length_b   1.000
_cell.length_c   1.000
_cell.angle_alpha   90.00
_cell.angle_beta   90.00
_cell.angle_gamma   90.00
#
_symmetry.space_group_name_H-M   'P 1'
#
loop_
_entity.id
_entity.type
_entity.pdbx_description
1 polymer ?
#
loop_
_entity_poly.entity_id
_entity_poly.type
_entity_poly.pdbx_seq_one_letter_code
_entity_poly.pdbx_strand_id
1 'polypeptide(L)'
;MMSDRENLLAQQMRDLQIHHHEIELRRLKASVGDPLAAPFQRALEAVAAGAAIVEAYIIPAPLGFGREPGWSLAVFSEWPLPAMQRVALAIAAQEASECVEITVEIYSWSENAQELAEAMATGILIWQMDNPLGKEEP
;
A
#
# COMPACT_ATOMS: atom_id res chain seq x y z
N MET A 1 0.94 33.15 12.22
CA MET A 1 -0.03 33.14 11.11
C MET A 1 0.79 33.08 9.82
N MET A 2 0.57 32.06 8.99
CA MET A 2 1.17 31.98 7.65
C MET A 2 0.51 33.02 6.75
N SER A 3 1.29 33.62 5.86
CA SER A 3 0.83 34.60 4.88
C SER A 3 -0.04 33.95 3.80
N ASP A 4 -0.91 34.74 3.16
CA ASP A 4 -1.78 34.26 2.06
C ASP A 4 -0.99 33.62 0.90
N ARG A 5 0.23 34.10 0.68
CA ARG A 5 1.16 33.54 -0.32
C ARG A 5 1.68 32.15 0.06
N GLU A 6 2.01 31.94 1.34
CA GLU A 6 2.45 30.63 1.85
C GLU A 6 1.30 29.63 1.82
N ASN A 7 0.08 30.07 2.14
CA ASN A 7 -1.12 29.22 2.05
C ASN A 7 -1.42 28.81 0.60
N LEU A 8 -1.31 29.73 -0.36
CA LEU A 8 -1.51 29.45 -1.79
C LEU A 8 -0.46 28.46 -2.32
N LEU A 9 0.80 28.65 -1.96
CA LEU A 9 1.88 27.76 -2.39
C LEU A 9 1.70 26.35 -1.82
N ALA A 10 1.34 26.24 -0.53
CA ALA A 10 1.05 24.97 0.11
C ALA A 10 -0.14 24.25 -0.56
N GLN A 11 -1.18 24.99 -0.97
CA GLN A 11 -2.30 24.41 -1.72
C GLN A 11 -1.86 23.90 -3.09
N GLN A 12 -1.12 24.68 -3.86
CA GLN A 12 -0.63 24.29 -5.17
C GLN A 12 0.29 23.06 -5.11
N MET A 13 1.15 22.99 -4.08
CA MET A 13 2.00 21.82 -3.86
C MET A 13 1.17 20.57 -3.52
N ARG A 14 0.13 20.70 -2.68
CA ARG A 14 -0.81 19.61 -2.41
C ARG A 14 -1.52 19.14 -3.67
N ASP A 15 -2.05 20.06 -4.47
CA ASP A 15 -2.79 19.73 -5.69
C ASP A 15 -1.89 19.02 -6.73
N LEU A 16 -0.63 19.48 -6.87
CA LEU A 16 0.36 18.83 -7.72
C LEU A 16 0.66 17.41 -7.25
N GLN A 17 0.84 17.22 -5.94
CA GLN A 17 1.07 15.90 -5.35
C GLN A 17 -0.13 14.99 -5.60
N ILE A 18 -1.36 15.44 -5.33
CA ILE A 18 -2.59 14.65 -5.59
C ILE A 18 -2.64 14.22 -7.06
N HIS A 19 -2.44 15.16 -7.98
CA HIS A 19 -2.49 14.86 -9.41
C HIS A 19 -1.43 13.82 -9.85
N HIS A 20 -0.22 13.91 -9.28
CA HIS A 20 0.84 12.94 -9.54
C HIS A 20 0.43 11.53 -9.08
N HIS A 21 -0.07 11.40 -7.85
CA HIS A 21 -0.53 10.12 -7.31
C HIS A 21 -1.72 9.56 -8.11
N GLU A 22 -2.65 10.40 -8.58
CA GLU A 22 -3.76 9.97 -9.44
C GLU A 22 -3.28 9.38 -10.78
N ILE A 23 -2.20 9.90 -11.34
CA ILE A 23 -1.60 9.39 -12.58
C ILE A 23 -0.92 8.06 -12.31
N GLU A 24 -0.11 7.97 -11.25
CA GLU A 24 0.56 6.73 -10.88
C GLU A 24 -0.45 5.63 -10.54
N LEU A 25 -1.52 5.95 -9.81
CA LEU A 25 -2.62 5.04 -9.48
C LEU A 25 -3.36 4.58 -10.73
N ARG A 26 -3.61 5.47 -11.71
CA ARG A 26 -4.19 5.08 -13.00
C ARG A 26 -3.27 4.16 -13.79
N ARG A 27 -1.96 4.41 -13.77
CA ARG A 27 -0.97 3.53 -14.42
C ARG A 27 -0.98 2.15 -13.77
N LEU A 28 -0.92 2.08 -12.44
CA LEU A 28 -0.86 0.82 -11.70
C LEU A 28 -2.19 0.04 -11.75
N LYS A 29 -3.33 0.72 -11.76
CA LYS A 29 -4.65 0.08 -12.04
C LYS A 29 -4.76 -0.46 -13.47
N ALA A 30 -4.16 0.22 -14.45
CA ALA A 30 -4.06 -0.27 -15.82
C ALA A 30 -3.02 -1.39 -15.98
N SER A 31 -2.25 -1.68 -14.93
CA SER A 31 -1.08 -2.57 -14.93
C SER A 31 -1.38 -3.98 -14.42
N VAL A 32 -2.62 -4.47 -14.55
CA VAL A 32 -2.93 -5.88 -14.29
C VAL A 32 -2.09 -6.75 -15.24
N GLY A 33 -1.01 -7.35 -14.71
CA GLY A 33 0.02 -8.08 -15.46
C GLY A 33 1.38 -7.39 -15.62
N ASP A 34 1.65 -6.27 -14.91
CA ASP A 34 2.85 -5.44 -15.08
C ASP A 34 4.02 -5.83 -14.12
N PRO A 35 5.28 -5.85 -14.62
CA PRO A 35 6.49 -6.08 -13.82
C PRO A 35 6.69 -5.15 -12.61
N LEU A 36 6.00 -4.02 -12.51
CA LEU A 36 6.00 -3.15 -11.31
C LEU A 36 5.28 -3.75 -10.10
N ALA A 37 4.31 -4.64 -10.29
CA ALA A 37 3.66 -5.37 -9.19
C ALA A 37 4.57 -6.49 -8.64
N ALA A 38 5.53 -6.98 -9.43
CA ALA A 38 6.33 -8.14 -9.09
C ALA A 38 7.16 -7.98 -7.79
N PRO A 39 7.80 -6.82 -7.51
CA PRO A 39 8.47 -6.60 -6.23
C PRO A 39 7.50 -6.61 -5.03
N PHE A 40 6.33 -5.98 -5.16
CA PHE A 40 5.30 -5.95 -4.12
C PHE A 40 4.69 -7.33 -3.87
N GLN A 41 4.52 -8.13 -4.92
CA GLN A 41 4.03 -9.50 -4.81
C GLN A 41 5.04 -10.41 -4.12
N ARG A 42 6.34 -10.27 -4.40
CA ARG A 42 7.40 -10.97 -3.64
C ARG A 42 7.46 -10.54 -2.18
N ALA A 43 7.30 -9.24 -1.90
CA ALA A 43 7.21 -8.75 -0.52
C ALA A 43 6.00 -9.36 0.20
N LEU A 44 4.85 -9.44 -0.48
CA LEU A 44 3.66 -10.09 0.04
C LEU A 44 3.90 -11.58 0.34
N GLU A 45 4.51 -12.32 -0.58
CA GLU A 45 4.88 -13.74 -0.39
C GLU A 45 5.80 -13.92 0.84
N ALA A 46 6.77 -13.03 1.02
CA ALA A 46 7.66 -13.07 2.18
C ALA A 46 6.91 -12.84 3.51
N VAL A 47 5.93 -11.93 3.52
CA VAL A 47 5.10 -11.66 4.70
C VAL A 47 4.12 -12.82 4.96
N ALA A 48 3.54 -13.39 3.91
CA ALA A 48 2.61 -14.52 3.98
C ALA A 48 3.24 -15.79 4.56
N ALA A 49 4.57 -15.94 4.47
CA ALA A 49 5.29 -17.04 5.12
C ALA A 49 5.22 -16.98 6.66
N GLY A 50 4.95 -15.80 7.24
CA GLY A 50 4.92 -15.58 8.69
C GLY A 50 3.58 -15.13 9.26
N ALA A 51 2.59 -14.81 8.42
CA ALA A 51 1.30 -14.25 8.86
C ALA A 51 0.13 -14.71 7.97
N ALA A 52 -1.03 -14.96 8.56
CA ALA A 52 -2.26 -15.20 7.81
C ALA A 52 -2.82 -13.86 7.32
N ILE A 53 -2.66 -13.58 6.03
CA ILE A 53 -3.06 -12.31 5.40
C ILE A 53 -4.51 -12.41 4.93
N VAL A 54 -5.36 -11.50 5.40
CA VAL A 54 -6.74 -11.33 4.94
C VAL A 54 -6.75 -10.51 3.68
N GLU A 55 -6.14 -9.34 3.68
CA GLU A 55 -6.13 -8.41 2.55
C GLU A 55 -4.80 -7.68 2.45
N ALA A 56 -4.38 -7.34 1.22
CA ALA A 56 -3.21 -6.51 0.99
C ALA A 56 -3.38 -5.55 -0.18
N TYR A 57 -2.83 -4.35 -0.01
CA TYR A 57 -2.96 -3.24 -0.93
C TYR A 57 -1.61 -2.60 -1.22
N ILE A 58 -1.37 -2.23 -2.48
CA ILE A 58 -0.32 -1.27 -2.82
C ILE A 58 -0.92 0.13 -2.62
N ILE A 59 -0.38 0.89 -1.68
CA ILE A 59 -0.83 2.22 -1.30
C ILE A 59 0.26 3.24 -1.59
N PRO A 60 -0.07 4.50 -1.90
CA PRO A 60 0.94 5.57 -1.91
C PRO A 60 1.57 5.68 -0.51
N ALA A 61 2.90 5.76 -0.45
CA ALA A 61 3.68 5.74 0.77
C ALA A 61 3.56 7.06 1.57
N PRO A 62 3.53 6.98 2.91
CA PRO A 62 2.70 6.11 3.74
C PRO A 62 1.37 6.79 4.12
N LEU A 63 0.47 6.03 4.76
CA LEU A 63 -0.67 6.58 5.51
C LEU A 63 -0.14 7.44 6.68
N GLY A 64 0.02 8.75 6.45
CA GLY A 64 0.50 9.70 7.46
C GLY A 64 1.48 10.75 6.93
N PHE A 65 1.86 11.69 7.81
CA PHE A 65 2.72 12.83 7.45
C PHE A 65 4.22 12.47 7.46
N GLY A 66 4.87 12.61 6.31
CA GLY A 66 6.29 13.01 6.24
C GLY A 66 7.34 11.95 5.88
N ARG A 67 7.16 11.16 4.82
CA ARG A 67 8.26 10.42 4.16
C ARG A 67 8.15 10.46 2.63
N GLU A 68 9.26 10.13 1.97
CA GLU A 68 9.54 10.27 0.54
C GLU A 68 8.39 9.80 -0.39
N PRO A 69 8.24 10.43 -1.58
CA PRO A 69 7.27 9.97 -2.58
C PRO A 69 7.56 8.52 -2.95
N GLY A 70 6.53 7.67 -2.97
CA GLY A 70 6.68 6.26 -3.30
C GLY A 70 5.42 5.46 -3.05
N TRP A 71 5.56 4.13 -3.10
CA TRP A 71 4.49 3.16 -2.86
C TRP A 71 4.89 2.24 -1.70
N SER A 72 3.92 1.86 -0.88
CA SER A 72 4.07 0.93 0.25
C SER A 72 3.10 -0.23 0.10
N LEU A 73 3.44 -1.37 0.73
CA LEU A 73 2.56 -2.52 0.85
C LEU A 73 1.84 -2.48 2.19
N ALA A 74 0.53 -2.24 2.20
CA ALA A 74 -0.30 -2.41 3.39
C ALA A 74 -0.82 -3.85 3.44
N VAL A 75 -0.60 -4.54 4.57
CA VAL A 75 -1.00 -5.92 4.81
C VAL A 75 -1.90 -5.97 6.03
N PHE A 76 -3.07 -6.59 5.91
CA PHE A 76 -4.03 -6.79 6.98
C PHE A 76 -4.08 -8.27 7.34
N SER A 77 -3.72 -8.61 8.59
CA SER A 77 -3.63 -10.00 9.06
C SER A 77 -4.66 -10.31 10.15
N GLU A 78 -5.12 -11.57 10.23
CA GLU A 78 -6.00 -12.04 11.32
C GLU A 78 -5.26 -12.18 12.66
N TRP A 79 -3.93 -12.22 12.64
CA TRP A 79 -3.16 -12.45 13.86
C TRP A 79 -3.13 -11.20 14.73
N PRO A 80 -3.12 -11.36 16.07
CA PRO A 80 -2.86 -10.24 16.96
C PRO A 80 -1.39 -9.83 16.79
N LEU A 81 -1.17 -8.82 15.95
CA LEU A 81 0.12 -8.15 15.86
C LEU A 81 0.20 -7.16 17.02
N PRO A 82 1.29 -7.16 17.81
CA PRO A 82 1.50 -6.14 18.82
C PRO A 82 1.75 -4.81 18.10
N ALA A 83 0.69 -4.02 17.92
CA ALA A 83 0.65 -2.76 17.18
C ALA A 83 1.03 -2.85 15.67
N MET A 84 0.77 -1.77 14.94
CA MET A 84 1.23 -1.59 13.55
C MET A 84 2.73 -1.87 13.46
N GLN A 85 3.12 -2.78 12.57
CA GLN A 85 4.53 -3.07 12.29
C GLN A 85 4.92 -2.48 10.94
N ARG A 86 6.10 -1.85 10.89
CA ARG A 86 6.68 -1.34 9.65
C ARG A 86 8.00 -2.06 9.40
N VAL A 87 8.11 -2.69 8.24
CA VAL A 87 9.29 -3.45 7.83
C VAL A 87 9.76 -2.93 6.47
N ALA A 88 11.05 -2.65 6.35
CA ALA A 88 11.68 -2.40 5.05
C ALA A 88 12.22 -3.72 4.52
N LEU A 89 11.74 -4.16 3.36
CA LEU A 89 12.19 -5.38 2.70
C LEU A 89 12.98 -5.02 1.45
N ALA A 90 14.22 -5.50 1.36
CA ALA A 90 14.99 -5.45 0.13
C ALA A 90 14.61 -6.65 -0.75
N ILE A 91 13.93 -6.39 -1.86
CA ILE A 91 13.48 -7.40 -2.82
C ILE A 91 14.38 -7.34 -4.04
N ALA A 92 15.05 -8.45 -4.37
CA ALA A 92 15.81 -8.56 -5.61
C ALA A 92 14.86 -8.39 -6.82
N ALA A 93 15.19 -7.47 -7.72
CA ALA A 93 14.50 -7.37 -9.00
C ALA A 93 14.86 -8.61 -9.85
N GLN A 94 13.87 -9.23 -10.50
CA GLN A 94 14.07 -10.53 -11.19
C GLN A 94 15.11 -10.47 -12.32
N GLU A 95 15.38 -9.27 -12.85
CA GLU A 95 16.16 -9.03 -14.07
C GLU A 95 17.40 -8.14 -13.84
N ALA A 96 17.60 -7.58 -12.64
CA ALA A 96 18.68 -6.65 -12.37
C ALA A 96 19.46 -7.03 -11.12
N SER A 97 20.76 -6.75 -11.10
CA SER A 97 21.63 -6.82 -9.92
C SER A 97 21.24 -5.82 -8.81
N GLU A 98 20.03 -5.25 -8.88
CA GLU A 98 19.52 -4.18 -8.04
C GLU A 98 18.40 -4.71 -7.14
N CYS A 99 18.46 -4.33 -5.87
CA CYS A 99 17.40 -4.57 -4.90
C CYS A 99 16.49 -3.34 -4.83
N VAL A 100 15.18 -3.58 -4.85
CA VAL A 100 14.17 -2.56 -4.58
C VAL A 100 13.82 -2.64 -3.10
N GLU A 101 13.96 -1.54 -2.36
CA GLU A 101 13.49 -1.45 -0.99
C GLU A 101 11.99 -1.14 -0.98
N ILE A 102 11.22 -1.99 -0.31
CA ILE A 102 9.77 -1.87 -0.19
C ILE A 102 9.43 -1.69 1.29
N THR A 103 8.72 -0.62 1.61
CA THR A 103 8.08 -0.49 2.91
C THR A 103 6.84 -1.38 2.95
N VAL A 104 6.78 -2.25 3.95
CA VAL A 104 5.58 -3.02 4.31
C VAL A 104 5.03 -2.50 5.63
N GLU A 105 3.75 -2.18 5.64
CA GLU A 105 2.98 -1.78 6.81
C GLU A 105 2.00 -2.90 7.13
N ILE A 106 2.15 -3.53 8.30
CA ILE A 106 1.37 -4.69 8.71
C ILE A 106 0.42 -4.28 9.84
N TYR A 107 -0.86 -4.52 9.60
CA TYR A 107 -1.98 -4.11 10.43
C TYR A 107 -2.78 -5.32 10.91
N SER A 108 -3.43 -5.17 12.06
CA SER A 108 -4.47 -6.10 12.51
C SER A 108 -5.74 -5.85 11.72
N TRP A 109 -6.25 -6.87 11.04
CA TRP A 109 -7.49 -6.75 10.25
C TRP A 109 -8.69 -6.36 11.13
N SER A 110 -8.72 -6.80 12.39
CA SER A 110 -9.83 -6.53 13.31
C SER A 110 -9.68 -5.23 14.10
N GLU A 111 -8.47 -4.71 14.28
CA GLU A 111 -8.21 -3.54 15.15
C GLU A 111 -7.88 -2.27 14.36
N ASN A 112 -7.48 -2.37 13.09
CA ASN A 112 -7.06 -1.24 12.23
C ASN A 112 -8.09 -0.92 11.13
N ALA A 113 -9.35 -0.73 11.52
CA ALA A 113 -10.43 -0.47 10.56
C ALA A 113 -10.27 0.85 9.80
N GLN A 114 -9.63 1.86 10.40
CA GLN A 114 -9.39 3.15 9.74
C GLN A 114 -8.36 3.01 8.61
N GLU A 115 -7.23 2.36 8.89
CA GLU A 115 -6.18 2.13 7.91
C GLU A 115 -6.67 1.20 6.78
N LEU A 116 -7.52 0.22 7.10
CA LEU A 116 -8.20 -0.60 6.10
C LEU A 116 -9.08 0.23 5.18
N ALA A 117 -9.93 1.09 5.73
CA ALA A 117 -10.80 1.96 4.93
C ALA A 117 -9.99 2.90 4.02
N GLU A 118 -8.86 3.42 4.50
CA GLU A 118 -7.99 4.30 3.72
C GLU A 118 -7.26 3.54 2.60
N ALA A 119 -6.77 2.34 2.89
CA ALA A 119 -6.17 1.44 1.90
C ALA A 119 -7.19 1.00 0.83
N MET A 120 -8.44 0.74 1.20
CA MET A 120 -9.53 0.45 0.25
C MET A 120 -9.85 1.66 -0.64
N ALA A 121 -9.82 2.87 -0.10
CA ALA A 121 -10.15 4.09 -0.83
C ALA A 121 -9.05 4.52 -1.80
N THR A 122 -7.79 4.36 -1.40
CA THR A 122 -6.62 4.94 -2.09
C THR A 122 -5.68 3.91 -2.70
N GLY A 123 -5.78 2.65 -2.28
CA GLY A 123 -4.88 1.59 -2.67
C GLY A 123 -5.37 0.77 -3.86
N ILE A 124 -4.52 -0.19 -4.21
CA ILE A 124 -4.75 -1.17 -5.26
C ILE A 124 -4.68 -2.54 -4.61
N LEU A 125 -5.82 -3.24 -4.59
CA LEU A 125 -5.93 -4.58 -4.03
C LEU A 125 -5.05 -5.54 -4.84
N ILE A 126 -4.12 -6.21 -4.15
CA ILE A 126 -3.25 -7.22 -4.77
C ILE A 126 -3.43 -8.61 -4.15
N TRP A 127 -4.10 -8.69 -3.00
CA TRP A 127 -4.44 -9.95 -2.35
C TRP A 127 -5.68 -9.79 -1.50
N GLN A 128 -6.56 -10.78 -1.58
CA GLN A 128 -7.66 -10.97 -0.67
C GLN A 128 -7.78 -12.47 -0.43
N MET A 129 -7.93 -12.88 0.83
CA MET A 129 -8.27 -14.24 1.17
C MET A 129 -9.68 -14.49 0.65
N ASP A 130 -9.83 -15.46 -0.27
CA ASP A 130 -11.15 -15.86 -0.76
C ASP A 130 -12.02 -16.20 0.45
N ASN A 131 -13.08 -15.43 0.66
CA ASN A 131 -14.03 -15.70 1.71
C ASN A 131 -14.76 -17.01 1.34
N PRO A 132 -14.64 -18.11 2.12
CA PRO A 132 -15.38 -19.34 1.85
C PRO A 132 -16.91 -19.17 2.02
N LEU A 133 -17.38 -17.98 2.41
CA LEU A 133 -18.79 -17.62 2.51
C LEU A 133 -19.37 -16.97 1.25
N GLY A 134 -18.63 -16.92 0.14
CA GLY A 134 -19.20 -16.70 -1.19
C GLY A 134 -20.00 -17.92 -1.67
N LYS A 135 -20.99 -18.36 -0.90
CA LYS A 135 -22.04 -19.21 -1.45
C LYS A 135 -22.88 -18.32 -2.36
N GLU A 136 -22.86 -18.67 -3.64
CA GLU A 136 -23.90 -18.36 -4.60
C GLU A 136 -25.27 -18.32 -3.89
N GLU A 137 -25.91 -17.16 -3.91
CA GLU A 137 -27.35 -17.10 -3.69
C GLU A 137 -28.07 -17.29 -5.04
N PRO A 138 -29.25 -17.92 -5.03
CA PRO A 138 -29.81 -18.75 -6.11
C PRO A 138 -30.33 -18.01 -7.33
#